data_AF-A0AAX0Z3W0-F1
#
_entry.id   AF-A0AAX0Z3W0-F1
#
_cell.length_a   1.000
_cell.length_b   1.000
_cell.length_c   1.000
_cell.angle_alpha   90.00
_cell.angle_beta   90.00
_cell.angle_gamma   90.00
#
_symmetry.space_group_name_H-M   'P 1'
#
loop_
_entity.id
_entity.type
_entity.pdbx_description
1 polymer ?
#
loop_
_entity_poly.entity_id
_entity_poly.type
_entity_poly.pdbx_seq_one_letter_code
_entity_poly.pdbx_strand_id
1 'polypeptide(L)'
;MDGSSIKTVNREDQHEFLFLNISSNTIGALSKESAERILKVRNIDEIHQLMYVPIENHEDLKWLIHSLHKAIMDEKDVRVALELADLLYFFVVPAYKEELMSREDLSQMMNDILFMLDLWTDENIIELVVAIQYELQKVERKGL
;
A
#
# COMPACT_ATOMS: atom_id res chain seq x y z
N MET A 1 -0.39 16.14 -51.53
CA MET A 1 0.12 14.92 -50.89
C MET A 1 0.33 15.24 -49.43
N ASP A 2 -0.60 14.71 -48.64
CA ASP A 2 -0.65 14.44 -47.21
C ASP A 2 0.25 15.23 -46.26
N GLY A 3 -0.44 16.06 -45.47
CA GLY A 3 0.05 16.57 -44.20
C GLY A 3 0.17 15.44 -43.17
N SER A 4 1.30 15.40 -42.49
CA SER A 4 1.42 14.72 -41.21
C SER A 4 1.30 15.76 -40.12
N SER A 5 0.08 15.92 -39.61
CA SER A 5 -0.18 16.62 -38.36
C SER A 5 0.38 15.75 -37.25
N ILE A 6 1.44 16.24 -36.59
CA ILE A 6 1.93 15.66 -35.34
C ILE A 6 0.77 15.84 -34.34
N LYS A 7 0.01 14.77 -34.13
CA LYS A 7 -0.92 14.68 -33.00
C LYS A 7 -0.07 14.70 -31.73
N THR A 8 0.10 15.87 -31.16
CA THR A 8 0.33 16.01 -29.72
C THR A 8 -0.89 15.39 -29.04
N VAL A 9 -0.75 14.15 -28.60
CA VAL A 9 -1.73 13.50 -27.73
C VAL A 9 -1.67 14.28 -26.42
N ASN A 10 -2.69 15.11 -26.17
CA ASN A 10 -2.95 15.68 -24.86
C ASN A 10 -3.02 14.52 -23.87
N ARG A 11 -1.98 14.41 -23.05
CA ARG A 11 -1.77 13.37 -22.06
C ARG A 11 -2.37 13.81 -20.71
N GLU A 12 -3.52 14.47 -20.76
CA GLU A 12 -4.11 15.15 -19.61
C GLU A 12 -5.28 14.41 -18.95
N ASP A 13 -5.76 13.27 -19.48
CA ASP A 13 -6.98 12.61 -18.93
C ASP A 13 -6.89 11.07 -18.78
N GLN A 14 -5.69 10.52 -18.57
CA GLN A 14 -5.56 9.11 -18.18
C GLN A 14 -4.59 9.00 -17.00
N HIS A 15 -5.14 9.06 -15.79
CA HIS A 15 -4.51 8.43 -14.63
C HIS A 15 -4.53 6.91 -14.88
N GLU A 16 -3.67 6.42 -15.79
CA GLU A 16 -3.25 5.02 -15.80
C GLU A 16 -2.44 4.81 -14.52
N PHE A 17 -3.15 4.47 -13.45
CA PHE A 17 -2.58 3.90 -12.24
C PHE A 17 -1.88 2.60 -12.66
N LEU A 18 -0.58 2.67 -12.84
CA LEU A 18 0.24 1.55 -13.28
C LEU A 18 0.46 0.62 -12.07
N PHE A 19 -0.44 -0.36 -11.90
CA PHE A 19 -0.25 -1.49 -10.98
C PHE A 19 0.97 -2.30 -11.44
N LEU A 20 2.12 -2.09 -10.81
CA LEU A 20 3.41 -2.45 -11.40
C LEU A 20 4.20 -3.56 -10.72
N ASN A 21 3.76 -4.12 -9.59
CA ASN A 21 4.71 -4.90 -8.80
C ASN A 21 4.93 -6.32 -9.31
N ILE A 22 3.90 -7.15 -9.40
CA ILE A 22 4.07 -8.59 -9.70
C ILE A 22 2.82 -9.10 -10.42
N SER A 23 2.98 -9.75 -11.57
CA SER A 23 1.87 -10.48 -12.20
C SER A 23 1.59 -11.78 -11.45
N SER A 24 0.33 -12.17 -11.38
CA SER A 24 -0.12 -13.46 -10.85
C SER A 24 0.56 -14.68 -11.48
N ASN A 25 1.07 -14.55 -12.70
CA ASN A 25 1.80 -15.61 -13.40
C ASN A 25 3.32 -15.63 -13.10
N THR A 26 3.80 -14.73 -12.24
CA THR A 26 5.23 -14.64 -11.90
C THR A 26 5.61 -15.81 -11.00
N ILE A 27 6.69 -16.52 -11.33
CA ILE A 27 7.24 -17.57 -10.47
C ILE A 27 7.62 -16.94 -9.13
N GLY A 28 7.05 -17.45 -8.04
CA GLY A 28 7.26 -16.91 -6.69
C GLY A 28 6.21 -15.87 -6.25
N ALA A 29 5.20 -15.58 -7.07
CA ALA A 29 4.05 -14.79 -6.64
C ALA A 29 3.33 -15.45 -5.46
N LEU A 30 3.01 -14.65 -4.43
CA LEU A 30 2.31 -15.12 -3.25
C LEU A 30 0.80 -15.06 -3.48
N SER A 31 0.10 -16.18 -3.28
CA SER A 31 -1.36 -16.21 -3.40
C SER A 31 -2.05 -15.45 -2.26
N LYS A 32 -3.25 -14.92 -2.52
CA LYS A 32 -4.06 -14.23 -1.48
C LYS A 32 -4.36 -15.12 -0.28
N GLU A 33 -4.62 -16.41 -0.50
CA GLU A 33 -4.87 -17.38 0.58
C GLU A 33 -3.62 -17.61 1.45
N SER A 34 -2.43 -17.53 0.85
CA SER A 34 -1.16 -17.66 1.58
C SER A 34 -0.87 -16.40 2.37
N ALA A 35 -1.11 -15.23 1.78
CA ALA A 35 -1.00 -13.95 2.45
C ALA A 35 -1.98 -13.80 3.63
N GLU A 36 -3.25 -14.21 3.48
CA GLU A 36 -4.23 -14.26 4.57
C GLU A 36 -3.77 -15.16 5.71
N ARG A 37 -3.14 -16.30 5.39
CA ARG A 37 -2.58 -17.19 6.40
C ARG A 37 -1.44 -16.53 7.17
N ILE A 38 -0.52 -15.85 6.48
CA ILE A 38 0.59 -15.10 7.10
C ILE A 38 0.01 -14.04 8.06
N LEU A 39 -0.94 -13.23 7.60
CA LEU A 39 -1.59 -12.20 8.41
C LEU A 39 -2.39 -12.77 9.59
N LYS A 40 -2.96 -13.97 9.45
CA LYS A 40 -3.67 -14.65 10.53
C LYS A 40 -2.72 -15.21 11.59
N VAL A 41 -1.61 -15.82 11.16
CA VAL A 41 -0.61 -16.43 12.05
C VAL A 41 0.28 -15.35 12.68
N ARG A 42 0.46 -14.21 12.02
CA ARG A 42 1.26 -13.06 12.48
C ARG A 42 2.73 -13.45 12.72
N ASN A 43 3.26 -14.28 11.82
CA ASN A 43 4.65 -14.70 11.90
C ASN A 43 5.55 -13.58 11.34
N ILE A 44 6.35 -12.96 12.22
CA ILE A 44 7.27 -11.88 11.86
C ILE A 44 8.23 -12.26 10.72
N ASP A 45 8.66 -13.52 10.67
CA ASP A 45 9.59 -14.02 9.64
C ASP A 45 8.92 -14.14 8.26
N GLU A 46 7.60 -13.99 8.16
CA GLU A 46 6.84 -14.18 6.92
C GLU A 46 6.09 -12.92 6.47
N ILE A 47 5.92 -11.90 7.32
CA ILE A 47 5.16 -10.67 6.97
C ILE A 47 5.77 -9.97 5.76
N HIS A 48 7.10 -9.92 5.68
CA HIS A 48 7.80 -9.38 4.51
C HIS A 48 7.48 -10.13 3.22
N GLN A 49 6.88 -11.33 3.23
CA GLN A 49 6.50 -12.01 1.99
C GLN A 49 5.27 -11.37 1.32
N LEU A 50 4.53 -10.52 2.03
CA LEU A 50 3.33 -9.87 1.50
C LEU A 50 3.63 -8.89 0.35
N MET A 51 4.87 -8.40 0.23
CA MET A 51 5.32 -7.66 -0.97
C MET A 51 5.34 -8.53 -2.23
N TYR A 52 5.23 -9.85 -2.11
CA TYR A 52 5.13 -10.77 -3.25
C TYR A 52 3.69 -11.03 -3.72
N VAL A 53 2.68 -10.42 -3.09
CA VAL A 53 1.29 -10.57 -3.54
C VAL A 53 1.07 -9.79 -4.84
N PRO A 54 0.54 -10.43 -5.89
CA PRO A 54 0.10 -9.72 -7.10
C PRO A 54 -0.98 -8.70 -6.80
N ILE A 55 -0.70 -7.44 -7.11
CA ILE A 55 -1.67 -6.34 -7.08
C ILE A 55 -1.80 -5.88 -8.53
N GLU A 56 -2.82 -6.37 -9.23
CA GLU A 56 -3.04 -6.13 -10.66
C GLU A 56 -4.13 -5.08 -10.91
N ASN A 57 -4.96 -4.81 -9.90
CA ASN A 57 -6.06 -3.86 -9.98
C ASN A 57 -6.40 -3.26 -8.60
N HIS A 58 -7.37 -2.35 -8.61
CA HIS A 58 -7.84 -1.66 -7.41
C HIS A 58 -8.42 -2.61 -6.35
N GLU A 59 -9.15 -3.65 -6.74
CA GLU A 59 -9.72 -4.61 -5.78
C GLU A 59 -8.63 -5.43 -5.08
N ASP A 60 -7.50 -5.69 -5.75
CA ASP A 60 -6.35 -6.33 -5.13
C ASP A 60 -5.69 -5.43 -4.09
N LEU A 61 -5.47 -4.16 -4.44
CA LEU A 61 -4.94 -3.17 -3.49
C LEU A 61 -5.87 -3.00 -2.29
N LYS A 62 -7.17 -2.85 -2.56
CA LYS A 62 -8.20 -2.73 -1.52
C LYS A 62 -8.22 -3.95 -0.60
N TRP A 63 -8.13 -5.15 -1.15
CA TRP A 63 -8.03 -6.37 -0.37
C TRP A 63 -6.77 -6.37 0.51
N LEU A 64 -5.62 -5.91 0.00
CA LEU A 64 -4.38 -5.85 0.78
C LEU A 64 -4.51 -4.86 1.94
N ILE A 65 -4.96 -3.63 1.66
CA ILE A 65 -5.13 -2.59 2.69
C ILE A 65 -6.15 -3.02 3.73
N HIS A 66 -7.26 -3.62 3.32
CA HIS A 66 -8.26 -4.14 4.24
C HIS A 66 -7.71 -5.27 5.13
N SER A 67 -6.90 -6.16 4.56
CA SER A 67 -6.27 -7.25 5.30
C SER A 67 -5.26 -6.75 6.31
N LEU A 68 -4.45 -5.75 5.93
CA LEU A 68 -3.51 -5.07 6.84
C LEU A 68 -4.23 -4.30 7.93
N HIS A 69 -5.29 -3.56 7.58
CA HIS A 69 -6.14 -2.85 8.53
C HIS A 69 -6.65 -3.79 9.61
N LYS A 70 -7.24 -4.93 9.21
CA LYS A 70 -7.72 -5.94 10.16
C LYS A 70 -6.60 -6.52 11.01
N ALA A 71 -5.45 -6.80 10.42
CA ALA A 71 -4.29 -7.29 11.17
C ALA A 71 -3.87 -6.29 12.25
N ILE A 72 -3.66 -5.02 11.88
CA ILE A 72 -3.18 -3.98 12.80
C ILE A 72 -4.18 -3.67 13.92
N MET A 73 -5.48 -3.60 13.60
CA MET A 73 -6.54 -3.30 14.58
C MET A 73 -6.60 -4.30 15.75
N ASP A 74 -6.25 -5.56 15.50
CA ASP A 74 -6.30 -6.65 16.48
C ASP A 74 -4.92 -6.95 17.11
N GLU A 75 -3.86 -6.22 16.76
CA GLU A 75 -2.49 -6.53 17.17
C GLU A 75 -2.18 -6.13 18.63
N LYS A 76 -1.34 -6.94 19.29
CA LYS A 76 -0.89 -6.78 20.68
C LYS A 76 0.62 -7.02 20.88
N ASP A 77 1.32 -7.58 19.91
CA ASP A 77 2.78 -7.74 19.89
C ASP A 77 3.42 -6.60 19.09
N VAL A 78 4.23 -5.79 19.77
CA VAL A 78 4.95 -4.65 19.19
C VAL A 78 5.84 -5.05 18.01
N ARG A 79 6.42 -6.27 18.03
CA ARG A 79 7.30 -6.73 16.96
C ARG A 79 6.52 -6.98 15.67
N VAL A 80 5.30 -7.51 15.80
CA VAL A 80 4.42 -7.71 14.65
C VAL A 80 3.92 -6.35 14.13
N ALA A 81 3.55 -5.45 15.03
CA ALA A 81 3.14 -4.10 14.65
C ALA A 81 4.26 -3.36 13.88
N LEU A 82 5.51 -3.51 14.31
CA LEU A 82 6.67 -2.97 13.62
C LEU A 82 6.83 -3.54 12.21
N GLU A 83 6.78 -4.87 12.03
CA GLU A 83 6.86 -5.49 10.70
C GLU A 83 5.72 -5.06 9.76
N LEU A 84 4.51 -4.88 10.30
CA LEU A 84 3.38 -4.36 9.53
C LEU A 84 3.58 -2.89 9.14
N ALA A 85 4.14 -2.06 10.03
CA ALA A 85 4.51 -0.68 9.74
C ALA A 85 5.62 -0.59 8.69
N ASP A 86 6.63 -1.46 8.77
CA ASP A 86 7.71 -1.58 7.78
C ASP A 86 7.16 -1.97 6.41
N LEU A 87 6.26 -2.95 6.34
CA LEU A 87 5.61 -3.33 5.09
C LEU A 87 4.85 -2.15 4.48
N LEU A 88 4.16 -1.35 5.30
CA LEU A 88 3.48 -0.14 4.82
C LEU A 88 4.48 0.86 4.25
N TYR A 89 5.55 1.15 4.98
CA TYR A 89 6.52 2.17 4.62
C TYR A 89 7.41 1.79 3.42
N PHE A 90 7.89 0.55 3.34
CA PHE A 90 8.84 0.12 2.31
C PHE A 90 8.18 -0.41 1.03
N PHE A 91 6.94 -0.90 1.11
CA PHE A 91 6.27 -1.49 -0.04
C PHE A 91 5.00 -0.74 -0.41
N VAL A 92 4.03 -0.63 0.50
CA VAL A 92 2.69 -0.15 0.17
C VAL A 92 2.71 1.33 -0.25
N VAL A 93 3.30 2.19 0.58
CA VAL A 93 3.31 3.65 0.33
C VAL A 93 4.17 4.01 -0.89
N PRO A 94 5.40 3.48 -1.07
CA PRO A 94 6.20 3.79 -2.25
C PRO A 94 5.53 3.36 -3.56
N ALA A 95 4.81 2.25 -3.55
CA ALA A 95 4.19 1.70 -4.75
C ALA A 95 2.80 2.30 -5.05
N TYR A 96 2.01 2.65 -4.04
CA TYR A 96 0.57 2.90 -4.22
C TYR A 96 0.06 4.20 -3.59
N LYS A 97 0.92 5.12 -3.12
CA LYS A 97 0.46 6.35 -2.43
C LYS A 97 -0.51 7.21 -3.23
N GLU A 98 -0.40 7.27 -4.55
CA GLU A 98 -1.31 8.06 -5.39
C GLU A 98 -2.72 7.43 -5.40
N GLU A 99 -2.80 6.10 -5.49
CA GLU A 99 -4.03 5.31 -5.43
C GLU A 99 -4.66 5.36 -4.03
N LEU A 100 -3.85 5.27 -2.98
CA LEU A 100 -4.30 5.36 -1.59
C LEU A 100 -4.98 6.70 -1.29
N MET A 101 -4.43 7.79 -1.82
CA MET A 101 -4.96 9.14 -1.54
C MET A 101 -6.05 9.60 -2.52
N SER A 102 -6.13 9.01 -3.71
CA SER A 102 -7.16 9.36 -4.70
C SER A 102 -8.53 8.71 -4.47
N ARG A 103 -8.61 7.72 -3.56
CA ARG A 103 -9.83 6.96 -3.25
C ARG A 103 -10.18 7.13 -1.78
N GLU A 104 -11.38 7.64 -1.51
CA GLU A 104 -11.85 7.96 -0.16
C GLU A 104 -11.83 6.72 0.77
N ASP A 105 -12.23 5.55 0.27
CA ASP A 105 -12.28 4.32 1.07
C ASP A 105 -10.88 3.80 1.44
N LEU A 106 -9.91 3.88 0.53
CA LEU A 106 -8.52 3.53 0.81
C LEU A 106 -7.86 4.55 1.74
N SER A 107 -8.09 5.85 1.51
CA SER A 107 -7.57 6.93 2.35
C SER A 107 -8.07 6.80 3.79
N GLN A 108 -9.36 6.52 3.98
CA GLN A 108 -9.92 6.30 5.31
C GLN A 108 -9.28 5.09 6.02
N MET A 109 -9.16 3.95 5.35
CA MET A 109 -8.50 2.78 5.94
C MET A 109 -7.03 3.04 6.27
N MET A 110 -6.32 3.80 5.43
CA MET A 110 -4.94 4.18 5.68
C MET A 110 -4.82 5.11 6.90
N ASN A 111 -5.72 6.07 7.05
CA ASN A 111 -5.77 6.95 8.22
C ASN A 111 -6.08 6.16 9.50
N ASP A 112 -7.00 5.20 9.45
CA ASP A 112 -7.33 4.33 10.57
C ASP A 112 -6.13 3.47 10.98
N ILE A 113 -5.41 2.91 10.00
CA ILE A 113 -4.14 2.18 10.22
C ILE A 113 -3.12 3.07 10.93
N LEU A 114 -2.87 4.28 10.40
CA LEU A 114 -1.87 5.20 10.95
C LEU A 114 -2.24 5.64 12.36
N PHE A 115 -3.52 5.93 12.61
CA PHE A 115 -4.00 6.24 13.94
C PHE A 115 -3.71 5.10 14.92
N MET A 116 -4.01 3.85 14.53
CA MET A 116 -3.73 2.71 15.40
C MET A 116 -2.24 2.48 15.65
N LEU A 117 -1.39 2.69 14.63
CA LEU A 117 0.06 2.60 14.78
C LEU A 117 0.61 3.73 15.68
N ASP A 118 0.02 4.93 15.62
CA ASP A 118 0.41 6.08 16.45
C ASP A 118 0.08 5.89 17.95
N LEU A 119 -0.84 4.97 18.28
CA LEU A 119 -1.14 4.61 19.67
C LEU A 119 -0.04 3.76 20.32
N TRP A 120 0.91 3.23 19.56
CA TRP A 120 2.04 2.49 20.10
C TRP A 120 3.08 3.44 20.68
N THR A 121 3.70 3.06 21.80
CA THR A 121 4.75 3.85 22.45
C THR A 121 6.17 3.47 22.01
N ASP A 122 6.30 2.66 20.95
CA ASP A 122 7.60 2.25 20.39
C ASP A 122 8.12 3.34 19.45
N GLU A 123 9.36 3.80 19.69
CA GLU A 123 9.96 4.90 18.91
C GLU A 123 10.10 4.56 17.43
N ASN A 124 10.38 3.30 17.06
CA ASN A 124 10.55 2.93 15.65
C ASN A 124 9.20 2.97 14.92
N ILE A 125 8.13 2.53 15.56
CA ILE A 125 6.78 2.62 15.00
C ILE A 125 6.38 4.08 14.81
N ILE A 126 6.65 4.94 15.80
CA ILE A 126 6.35 6.37 15.71
C ILE A 126 7.11 7.02 14.54
N GLU A 127 8.40 6.72 14.39
CA GLU A 127 9.22 7.24 13.28
C GLU A 127 8.66 6.80 11.91
N LEU A 128 8.25 5.54 11.77
CA LEU A 128 7.62 5.03 10.56
C LEU A 128 6.29 5.71 10.26
N VAL A 129 5.43 5.90 11.27
CA VAL A 129 4.15 6.60 11.10
C VAL A 129 4.37 8.03 10.60
N VAL A 130 5.30 8.77 11.21
CA VAL A 130 5.65 10.13 10.78
C VAL A 130 6.17 10.14 9.34
N ALA A 131 7.02 9.18 8.99
CA ALA A 131 7.57 9.08 7.64
C ALA A 131 6.48 8.73 6.59
N ILE A 132 5.56 7.82 6.92
CA ILE A 132 4.42 7.48 6.06
C ILE A 132 3.52 8.70 5.87
N GLN A 133 3.12 9.37 6.96
CA GLN A 133 2.28 10.57 6.90
C GLN A 133 2.91 11.64 6.01
N TYR A 134 4.22 11.86 6.13
CA TYR A 134 4.96 12.80 5.30
C TYR A 134 4.90 12.45 3.81
N GLU A 135 5.04 11.17 3.45
CA GLU A 135 4.93 10.72 2.07
C GLU A 135 3.51 10.86 1.49
N LEU A 136 2.48 10.57 2.28
CA LEU A 136 1.08 10.72 1.84
C LEU A 136 0.69 12.19 1.67
N GLN A 137 1.13 13.09 2.57
CA GLN A 137 0.89 14.53 2.45
C GLN A 137 1.50 15.15 1.18
N LYS A 138 2.60 14.57 0.65
CA LYS A 138 3.18 15.03 -0.63
C LYS A 138 2.23 14.81 -1.81
N VAL A 139 1.35 13.82 -1.73
CA VAL A 139 0.35 13.54 -2.77
C VAL A 139 -0.78 14.57 -2.69
N GLU A 140 -1.31 14.82 -1.50
CA GLU A 140 -2.39 15.82 -1.29
C GLU A 140 -2.01 17.22 -1.81
N ARG A 141 -0.74 17.61 -1.63
CA ARG A 141 -0.23 18.91 -2.11
C ARG A 141 -0.06 19.01 -3.62
N LYS A 142 -0.05 17.90 -4.36
CA LYS A 142 0.04 17.88 -5.83
C LYS A 142 -1.35 17.94 -6.49
N GLY A 143 -2.42 17.64 -5.74
CA GLY A 143 -3.80 17.68 -6.22
C GLY A 143 -4.54 19.01 -5.97
N LEU A 144 -3.85 20.02 -5.44
CA LEU A 144 -4.31 21.41 -5.23
C LEU A 144 -3.55 22.36 -6.16
#